data_AF-A0A7W0M9B2-F1
#
_entry.id   AF-A0A7W0M9B2-F1
#
_cell.length_a   1.000
_cell.length_b   1.000
_cell.length_c   1.000
_cell.angle_alpha   90.00
_cell.angle_beta   90.00
_cell.angle_gamma   90.00
#
_symmetry.space_group_name_H-M   'P 1'
#
loop_
_entity.id
_entity.type
_entity.pdbx_description
1 polymer ?
#
loop_
_entity_poly.entity_id
_entity_poly.type
_entity_poly.pdbx_seq_one_letter_code
_entity_poly.pdbx_strand_id
1 'polypeptide(L)'
;MSFAYDSDLEPTDEGLAAELGDEYGGFFSDEDYLAIGVDPAQPTVAKPGSEEKVLTLAARYAAGLPLWHTEDRYDHGPGQVEPADSSRGEEFVLEEDE
;
A
#
# COMPACT_ATOMS: atom_id res chain seq x y z
N MET A 1 -8.14 -14.29 22.95
CA MET A 1 -7.27 -15.08 22.07
C MET A 1 -5.82 -14.73 22.37
N SER A 2 -5.04 -15.66 22.92
CA SER A 2 -3.59 -15.54 22.96
C SER A 2 -3.01 -16.18 21.71
N PHE A 3 -2.29 -15.41 20.91
CA PHE A 3 -1.46 -15.95 19.84
C PHE A 3 -0.26 -16.63 20.51
N ALA A 4 -0.25 -17.96 20.54
CA ALA A 4 0.91 -18.72 21.00
C ALA A 4 1.87 -18.80 19.81
N TYR A 5 3.05 -18.21 19.97
CA TYR A 5 4.15 -18.41 19.04
C TYR A 5 4.61 -19.87 19.18
N ASP A 6 4.40 -20.66 18.13
CA ASP A 6 4.80 -22.07 18.08
C ASP A 6 6.33 -22.11 17.84
N SER A 7 7.09 -22.22 18.93
CA SER A 7 8.56 -22.26 18.90
C SER A 7 9.15 -23.59 18.40
N ASP A 8 8.32 -24.55 17.99
CA ASP A 8 8.77 -25.85 17.44
C ASP A 8 9.07 -25.76 15.94
N LEU A 9 8.79 -24.62 15.30
CA LEU A 9 9.22 -24.35 13.95
C LEU A 9 10.71 -23.96 13.95
N GLU A 10 11.59 -24.96 13.95
CA GLU A 10 13.02 -24.72 13.78
C GLU A 10 13.28 -24.12 12.38
N PRO A 11 13.87 -22.92 12.27
CA PRO A 11 14.28 -22.37 10.99
C PRO A 11 15.51 -23.17 10.53
N THR A 12 15.30 -24.19 9.71
CA THR A 12 16.39 -24.86 8.97
C THR A 12 16.81 -23.96 7.80
N ASP A 13 17.45 -22.85 8.16
CA ASP A 13 17.80 -21.69 7.32
C ASP A 13 19.15 -21.81 6.61
N GLU A 14 19.48 -22.98 6.04
CA GLU A 14 20.70 -23.10 5.22
C GLU A 14 20.46 -23.76 3.84
N GLY A 15 19.22 -24.11 3.50
CA GLY A 15 18.90 -24.71 2.20
C GLY A 15 17.59 -24.25 1.56
N LEU A 16 16.66 -23.68 2.33
CA LEU A 16 15.34 -23.34 1.82
C LEU A 16 15.30 -22.00 1.07
N ALA A 17 16.09 -21.02 1.52
CA ALA A 17 16.15 -19.69 0.90
C ALA A 17 16.75 -19.72 -0.52
N ALA A 18 17.68 -20.66 -0.78
CA ALA A 18 18.31 -20.80 -2.09
C ALA A 18 17.43 -21.55 -3.12
N GLU A 19 16.69 -22.59 -2.69
CA GLU A 19 15.80 -23.35 -3.59
C GLU A 19 14.49 -22.61 -3.90
N LEU A 20 13.95 -21.83 -2.95
CA LEU A 20 12.73 -21.04 -3.18
C LEU A 20 13.01 -19.65 -3.77
N GLY A 21 14.27 -19.20 -3.78
CA GLY A 21 14.67 -17.93 -4.39
C GLY A 21 14.42 -17.90 -5.89
N ASP A 22 14.62 -19.01 -6.59
CA ASP A 22 14.34 -19.13 -8.02
C ASP A 22 12.85 -19.45 -8.30
N GLU A 23 12.17 -20.22 -7.42
CA GLU A 23 10.76 -20.63 -7.64
C GLU A 23 9.74 -19.53 -7.28
N TYR A 24 10.06 -18.64 -6.34
CA TYR A 24 9.16 -17.58 -5.86
C TYR A 24 9.78 -16.17 -5.81
N GLY A 25 11.08 -16.00 -6.09
CA GLY A 25 11.79 -14.72 -6.00
C GLY A 25 11.80 -13.87 -7.27
N GLY A 26 11.10 -14.26 -8.33
CA GLY A 26 11.15 -13.57 -9.61
C GLY A 26 9.93 -13.78 -10.51
N PHE A 27 8.72 -13.51 -10.01
CA PHE A 27 7.56 -13.49 -10.89
C PHE A 27 7.63 -12.35 -11.94
N PHE A 28 8.44 -11.32 -11.67
CA PHE A 28 8.76 -10.20 -12.55
C PHE A 28 10.23 -9.79 -12.39
N SER A 29 10.90 -9.53 -13.50
CA SER A 29 12.23 -8.90 -13.55
C SER A 29 12.14 -7.38 -13.36
N ASP A 30 13.26 -6.72 -13.02
CA ASP A 30 13.32 -5.26 -12.99
C ASP A 30 12.89 -4.64 -14.34
N GLU A 31 13.21 -5.30 -15.47
CA GLU A 31 12.74 -4.89 -16.79
C GLU A 31 11.21 -4.97 -16.97
N ASP A 32 10.54 -5.94 -16.33
CA ASP A 32 9.08 -6.06 -16.40
C ASP A 32 8.39 -4.91 -15.65
N TYR A 33 8.94 -4.52 -14.49
CA TYR A 33 8.43 -3.37 -13.73
C TYR A 33 8.61 -2.06 -14.49
N LEU A 34 9.76 -1.86 -15.14
CA LEU A 34 9.98 -0.70 -15.99
C LEU A 34 9.05 -0.68 -17.21
N ALA A 35 8.75 -1.84 -17.80
CA ALA A 35 7.85 -1.97 -18.94
C ALA A 35 6.40 -1.57 -18.61
N ILE A 36 5.96 -1.79 -17.36
CA ILE A 36 4.66 -1.32 -16.85
C ILE A 36 4.72 0.10 -16.26
N GLY A 37 5.87 0.77 -16.34
CA GLY A 37 6.07 2.15 -15.89
C GLY A 37 6.31 2.32 -14.39
N VAL A 38 6.72 1.25 -13.70
CA VAL A 38 7.04 1.25 -12.27
C VAL A 38 8.55 1.34 -12.10
N ASP A 39 9.03 2.46 -11.56
CA ASP A 39 10.43 2.64 -11.16
C ASP A 39 10.57 2.40 -9.65
N PRO A 40 11.29 1.35 -9.21
CA PRO A 40 11.44 1.05 -7.79
C PRO A 40 12.21 2.12 -7.01
N ALA A 41 13.08 2.89 -7.67
CA ALA A 41 13.86 3.95 -7.02
C ALA A 41 13.05 5.25 -6.79
N GLN A 42 11.92 5.42 -7.47
CA GLN A 42 11.11 6.64 -7.37
C GLN A 42 10.05 6.54 -6.27
N PRO A 43 9.70 7.67 -5.64
CA PRO A 43 8.56 7.71 -4.71
C PRO A 43 7.23 7.48 -5.43
N THR A 44 6.31 6.80 -4.75
CA THR A 44 4.95 6.58 -5.25
C THR A 44 3.95 7.55 -4.61
N VAL A 45 3.18 8.24 -5.46
CA VAL A 45 2.05 9.10 -5.07
C VAL A 45 0.73 8.32 -4.98
N ALA A 46 0.77 7.02 -5.25
CA ALA A 46 -0.38 6.14 -5.30
C ALA A 46 -1.08 6.04 -3.93
N LYS A 47 -2.40 5.88 -3.96
CA LYS A 47 -3.23 5.74 -2.76
C LYS A 47 -2.90 4.42 -2.03
N PRO A 48 -3.08 4.34 -0.70
CA PRO A 48 -2.98 3.06 -0.02
C PRO A 48 -3.96 2.05 -0.64
N GLY A 49 -3.49 0.84 -0.88
CA GLY A 49 -4.28 -0.24 -1.46
C GLY A 49 -4.52 -0.17 -2.97
N SER A 50 -4.04 0.85 -3.68
CA SER A 50 -4.08 0.83 -5.15
C SER A 50 -3.04 -0.13 -5.72
N GLU A 51 -3.35 -0.75 -6.86
CA GLU A 51 -2.48 -1.72 -7.54
C GLU A 51 -1.10 -1.13 -7.85
N GLU A 52 -1.04 0.11 -8.33
CA GLU A 52 0.22 0.83 -8.58
C GLU A 52 1.14 0.89 -7.34
N LYS A 53 0.54 1.07 -6.14
CA LYS A 53 1.29 1.09 -4.89
C LYS A 53 1.86 -0.29 -4.60
N VAL A 54 1.04 -1.33 -4.72
CA VAL A 54 1.46 -2.72 -4.50
C VAL A 54 2.58 -3.11 -5.46
N LEU A 55 2.46 -2.77 -6.75
CA LEU A 55 3.46 -3.05 -7.77
C LEU A 55 4.78 -2.34 -7.48
N THR A 56 4.74 -1.06 -7.09
CA THR A 56 5.95 -0.31 -6.70
C THR A 56 6.66 -0.95 -5.51
N LEU A 57 5.90 -1.39 -4.50
CA LEU A 57 6.46 -2.05 -3.32
C LEU A 57 7.06 -3.43 -3.65
N ALA A 58 6.40 -4.19 -4.53
CA ALA A 58 6.91 -5.46 -5.02
C ALA A 58 8.22 -5.27 -5.81
N ALA A 59 8.27 -4.27 -6.70
CA ALA A 59 9.48 -3.92 -7.46
C ALA A 59 10.65 -3.56 -6.52
N ARG A 60 10.39 -2.75 -5.48
CA ARG A 60 11.42 -2.40 -4.49
C ARG A 60 11.92 -3.61 -3.71
N TYR A 61 11.01 -4.51 -3.35
CA TYR A 61 11.38 -5.75 -2.67
C TYR A 61 12.28 -6.62 -3.55
N ALA A 62 11.92 -6.78 -4.84
CA ALA A 62 12.71 -7.52 -5.81
C ALA A 62 14.11 -6.89 -6.01
N ALA A 63 14.18 -5.54 -6.07
CA ALA A 63 15.43 -4.80 -6.20
C ALA A 63 16.27 -4.74 -4.90
N GLY A 64 15.80 -5.32 -3.79
CA GLY A 64 16.49 -5.26 -2.49
C GLY A 64 16.57 -3.84 -1.88
N LEU A 65 15.68 -2.94 -2.29
CA LEU A 65 15.58 -1.58 -1.79
C LEU A 65 14.71 -1.51 -0.53
N PRO A 66 14.87 -0.44 0.29
CA PRO A 66 13.93 -0.16 1.36
C PRO A 66 12.52 -0.12 0.79
N LEU A 67 11.62 -0.82 1.47
CA LEU A 67 10.27 -1.00 0.97
C LEU A 67 9.57 0.37 0.81
N TRP A 68 9.68 1.25 1.81
CA TRP A 68 9.06 2.59 1.81
C TRP A 68 10.09 3.67 1.49
N HIS A 69 9.70 4.63 0.65
CA HIS A 69 10.46 5.86 0.40
C HIS A 69 10.00 6.98 1.36
N THR A 70 10.89 7.91 1.71
CA THR A 70 10.57 9.06 2.60
C THR A 70 9.59 10.05 1.99
N GLU A 71 9.45 10.03 0.67
CA GLU A 71 8.52 10.87 -0.08
C GLU A 71 7.30 10.11 -0.58
N ASP A 72 7.12 8.83 -0.18
CA ASP A 72 5.90 8.09 -0.50
C ASP A 72 4.69 8.75 0.16
N ARG A 73 3.53 8.67 -0.49
CA ARG A 73 2.27 9.17 0.08
C ARG A 73 1.97 8.50 1.44
N TYR A 74 1.90 9.33 2.49
CA TYR A 74 1.62 8.98 3.90
C TYR A 74 0.14 8.91 4.30
N ASP A 75 -0.77 9.09 3.35
CA ASP A 75 -2.21 9.18 3.62
C ASP A 75 -2.80 7.81 3.97
N HIS A 76 -2.57 7.34 5.19
CA HIS A 76 -2.94 6.00 5.67
C HIS A 76 -4.28 5.95 6.44
N GLY A 77 -5.10 7.00 6.39
CA GLY A 77 -6.33 7.11 7.19
C GLY A 77 -7.60 7.23 6.34
N PRO A 78 -8.80 7.01 6.92
CA PRO A 78 -10.02 7.50 6.31
C PRO A 78 -9.83 9.01 6.15
N GLY A 79 -9.76 9.48 4.90
CA GLY A 79 -9.40 10.86 4.57
C GLY A 79 -10.16 11.80 5.48
N GLN A 80 -9.46 12.80 6.04
CA GLN A 80 -10.07 13.78 6.92
C GLN A 80 -11.39 14.20 6.30
N VAL A 81 -12.50 13.79 6.92
CA VAL A 81 -13.82 14.24 6.53
C VAL A 81 -13.82 15.68 6.99
N GLU A 82 -13.44 16.59 6.08
CA GLU A 82 -13.69 18.01 6.27
C GLU A 82 -15.14 18.11 6.74
N PRO A 83 -15.39 18.66 7.95
CA PRO A 83 -16.72 18.67 8.51
C PRO A 83 -17.64 19.32 7.49
N ALA A 84 -18.65 18.56 7.04
CA ALA A 84 -19.63 19.04 6.08
C ALA A 84 -20.11 20.41 6.52
N ASP A 85 -19.88 21.40 5.65
CA ASP A 85 -20.23 22.80 5.87
C ASP A 85 -21.63 22.88 6.48
N SER A 86 -21.69 23.21 7.77
CA SER A 86 -22.94 23.38 8.52
C SER A 86 -23.61 24.73 8.23
N SER A 87 -23.17 25.42 7.18
CA SER A 87 -23.62 26.77 6.82
C SER A 87 -24.53 26.74 5.59
N ARG A 88 -25.57 25.91 5.60
CA ARG A 88 -26.71 26.12 4.70
C ARG A 88 -28.00 26.06 5.50
N GLY A 89 -28.19 27.07 6.34
CA GLY A 89 -29.51 27.46 6.81
C GLY A 89 -30.32 27.96 5.62
N GLU A 90 -31.04 27.06 4.95
CA GLU A 90 -32.12 27.45 4.05
C GLU A 90 -33.29 27.88 4.93
N GLU A 91 -33.47 29.19 5.03
CA GLU A 91 -34.64 29.82 5.63
C GLU A 91 -35.89 29.31 4.90
N PHE A 92 -36.62 28.40 5.54
CA PHE A 92 -37.91 27.93 5.07
C PHE A 92 -38.94 29.03 5.35
N VAL A 93 -39.18 29.89 4.34
CA VAL A 93 -40.28 30.85 4.38
C VAL A 93 -41.59 30.07 4.25
N LEU A 94 -42.29 29.93 5.37
CA LEU A 94 -43.69 29.49 5.38
C LEU A 94 -44.53 30.63 4.81
N GLU A 95 -44.92 30.54 3.54
CA GLU A 95 -46.10 31.27 3.06
C GLU A 95 -47.31 30.73 3.82
N GLU A 96 -47.86 31.55 4.71
CA GLU A 96 -49.16 31.30 5.34
C GLU A 96 -50.25 31.51 4.27
N ASP A 97 -50.84 30.42 3.79
CA ASP A 97 -52.10 30.45 3.03
C ASP A 97 -53.23 30.96 3.95
N GLU A 98 -53.88 32.05 3.55
CA GLU A 98 -55.07 32.65 4.17
C GLU A 98 -56.36 31.86 3.89
#